data_AF-A0A538G197-F1
#
_entry.id   AF-A0A538G197-F1
#
_cell.length_a   1.000
_cell.length_b   1.000
_cell.length_c   1.000
_cell.angle_alpha   90.00
_cell.angle_beta   90.00
_cell.angle_gamma   90.00
#
_symmetry.space_group_name_H-M   'P 1'
#
loop_
_entity.id
_entity.type
_entity.pdbx_description
1 polymer ?
#
loop_
_entity_poly.entity_id
_entity_poly.type
_entity_poly.pdbx_seq_one_letter_code
_entity_poly.pdbx_strand_id
1 'polypeptide(L)'
;MAENGYAKPVLVTTDWLAEHLNDDSVVVAEVDENPDLYDEGHIAGAVKLHWRDDLQDPVERDLVDKPTFERLLSERGIANDTTLVLYGDKNNWFAAYAYWYLKIYGHGDVRILD
;
A
#
# COMPACT_ATOMS: atom_id res chain seq x y z
N MET A 1 -6.23 -14.71 15.96
CA MET A 1 -6.26 -13.38 16.62
C MET A 1 -6.72 -12.39 15.56
N ALA A 2 -7.86 -11.70 15.60
CA ALA A 2 -8.84 -11.46 16.65
C ALA A 2 -10.28 -11.73 16.13
N GLU A 3 -11.08 -12.49 16.88
CA GLU A 3 -12.53 -12.53 16.72
C GLU A 3 -13.17 -11.54 17.69
N ASN A 4 -13.18 -10.26 17.31
CA ASN A 4 -14.09 -9.28 17.89
C ASN A 4 -14.49 -8.36 16.73
N GLY A 5 -15.75 -8.46 16.28
CA GLY A 5 -16.30 -7.79 15.08
C GLY A 5 -16.34 -6.25 15.10
N TYR A 6 -15.51 -5.61 15.91
CA TYR A 6 -15.30 -4.17 15.96
C TYR A 6 -13.98 -3.73 15.30
N ALA A 7 -12.96 -4.60 15.25
CA ALA A 7 -11.70 -4.29 14.61
C ALA A 7 -11.72 -4.80 13.16
N LYS A 8 -11.62 -3.89 12.19
CA LYS A 8 -11.27 -4.29 10.82
C LYS A 8 -9.84 -4.86 10.86
N PRO A 9 -9.58 -6.05 10.29
CA PRO A 9 -8.22 -6.59 10.26
C PRO A 9 -7.35 -5.69 9.37
N VAL A 10 -6.44 -4.94 10.00
CA VAL A 10 -5.49 -4.03 9.32
C VAL A 10 -4.11 -4.66 9.15
N LEU A 11 -3.93 -5.88 9.65
CA LEU A 11 -2.74 -6.70 9.48
C LEU A 11 -3.12 -8.02 8.81
N VAL A 12 -2.24 -8.51 7.95
CA VAL A 12 -2.35 -9.83 7.32
C VAL A 12 -1.03 -10.57 7.46
N THR A 13 -1.08 -11.90 7.56
CA THR A 13 0.14 -12.72 7.60
C THR A 13 0.63 -13.01 6.17
N THR A 14 1.89 -13.43 6.07
CA THR A 14 2.47 -13.97 4.83
C THR A 14 1.69 -15.15 4.26
N ASP A 15 1.19 -16.05 5.12
CA ASP A 15 0.34 -17.18 4.71
C ASP A 15 -0.98 -16.69 4.09
N TRP A 16 -1.63 -15.72 4.71
CA TRP A 16 -2.86 -15.13 4.17
C TRP A 16 -2.59 -14.52 2.78
N LEU A 17 -1.50 -13.77 2.64
CA LEU A 17 -1.16 -13.15 1.37
C LEU A 17 -0.87 -14.21 0.29
N ALA A 18 -0.16 -15.29 0.63
CA ALA A 18 0.12 -16.37 -0.31
C ALA A 18 -1.16 -17.05 -0.83
N GLU A 19 -2.20 -17.16 0.00
CA GLU A 19 -3.50 -17.71 -0.38
C GLU A 19 -4.32 -16.77 -1.29
N HIS A 20 -4.14 -15.45 -1.15
CA HIS A 20 -4.96 -14.43 -1.83
C HIS A 20 -4.20 -13.67 -2.94
N LEU A 21 -2.95 -14.04 -3.23
CA LEU A 21 -2.08 -13.31 -4.17
C LEU A 21 -2.65 -13.20 -5.59
N ASN A 22 -3.52 -14.14 -5.97
CA ASN A 22 -4.13 -14.20 -7.30
C ASN A 22 -5.59 -13.72 -7.32
N ASP A 23 -6.10 -13.17 -6.22
CA ASP A 23 -7.45 -12.63 -6.17
C ASP A 23 -7.49 -11.28 -6.90
N ASP A 24 -8.39 -11.13 -7.88
CA ASP A 24 -8.55 -9.89 -8.66
C ASP A 24 -8.87 -8.65 -7.79
N SER A 25 -9.40 -8.87 -6.58
CA SER A 25 -9.72 -7.83 -5.61
C SER A 25 -8.55 -7.42 -4.70
N VAL A 26 -7.41 -8.10 -4.77
CA VAL A 26 -6.23 -7.84 -3.92
C VAL A 26 -5.11 -7.24 -4.76
N VAL A 27 -4.60 -6.09 -4.32
CA VAL A 27 -3.38 -5.49 -4.88
C VAL A 27 -2.34 -5.41 -3.78
N VAL A 28 -1.12 -5.83 -4.09
CA VAL A 28 0.03 -5.71 -3.19
C VAL A 28 0.85 -4.50 -3.63
N ALA A 29 1.24 -3.64 -2.69
CA ALA A 29 2.15 -2.54 -2.99
C ALA A 29 3.36 -2.54 -2.05
N GLU A 30 4.54 -2.44 -2.65
CA GLU A 30 5.81 -2.27 -1.94
C GLU A 30 6.11 -0.79 -1.75
N VAL A 31 6.46 -0.40 -0.52
CA VAL A 31 6.82 0.98 -0.16
C VAL A 31 8.01 0.97 0.78
N ASP A 32 9.18 1.25 0.21
CA ASP A 32 10.46 1.19 0.91
C ASP A 32 11.06 2.57 1.16
N GLU A 33 11.93 2.68 2.18
CA GLU A 33 12.80 3.86 2.30
C GLU A 33 13.74 3.98 1.11
N ASN A 34 14.27 2.84 0.64
CA ASN A 34 15.07 2.73 -0.57
C ASN A 34 14.23 2.12 -1.71
N PRO A 35 13.66 2.94 -2.61
CA PRO A 35 12.76 2.45 -3.65
C PRO A 35 13.44 1.53 -4.67
N ASP A 36 14.77 1.56 -4.80
CA ASP A 36 15.49 0.73 -5.77
C ASP A 36 15.42 -0.78 -5.43
N LEU A 37 15.10 -1.15 -4.18
CA LEU A 37 15.00 -2.54 -3.74
C LEU A 37 13.92 -3.32 -4.50
N TYR A 38 12.80 -2.67 -4.83
CA TYR A 38 11.74 -3.27 -5.64
C TYR A 38 12.27 -3.85 -6.96
N ASP A 39 13.18 -3.13 -7.62
CA ASP A 39 13.73 -3.52 -8.92
C ASP A 39 14.74 -4.68 -8.81
N GLU A 40 15.28 -4.93 -7.61
CA GLU A 40 16.13 -6.09 -7.32
C GLU A 40 15.31 -7.37 -7.08
N GLY A 41 14.07 -7.23 -6.60
CA GLY A 41 13.12 -8.32 -6.46
C GLY A 41 11.98 -7.97 -5.50
N HIS A 42 10.75 -8.31 -5.89
CA HIS A 42 9.53 -8.00 -5.15
C HIS A 42 8.56 -9.18 -5.17
N ILE A 43 7.51 -9.11 -4.34
CA ILE A 43 6.41 -10.08 -4.35
C ILE A 43 5.76 -10.08 -5.76
N ALA A 44 5.54 -11.26 -6.32
CA ALA A 44 4.98 -11.38 -7.68
C ALA A 44 3.65 -10.61 -7.83
N GLY A 45 3.59 -9.73 -8.82
CA GLY A 45 2.41 -8.88 -9.08
C GLY A 45 2.30 -7.63 -8.20
N ALA A 46 3.20 -7.42 -7.24
CA ALA A 46 3.21 -6.21 -6.44
C ALA A 46 3.55 -4.97 -7.28
N VAL A 47 2.97 -3.82 -6.94
CA VAL A 47 3.28 -2.51 -7.54
C VAL A 47 4.19 -1.70 -6.62
N LYS A 48 5.11 -0.90 -7.18
CA LYS A 48 6.03 -0.04 -6.41
C LYS A 48 5.41 1.32 -6.13
N LEU A 49 5.19 1.76 -4.89
CA LEU A 49 4.89 3.18 -4.62
C LEU A 49 6.16 3.91 -4.18
N HIS A 50 6.64 4.83 -5.02
CA HIS A 50 7.87 5.56 -4.73
C HIS A 50 7.57 6.73 -3.78
N TRP A 51 7.90 6.61 -2.49
CA TRP A 51 7.46 7.57 -1.46
C TRP A 51 7.82 9.03 -1.77
N ARG A 52 8.93 9.28 -2.46
CA ARG A 52 9.37 10.62 -2.84
C ARG A 52 8.69 11.15 -4.11
N ASP A 53 8.74 10.38 -5.18
CA ASP A 53 8.30 10.82 -6.51
C ASP A 53 6.79 10.68 -6.72
N ASP A 54 6.15 9.69 -6.09
CA ASP A 54 4.72 9.43 -6.22
C ASP A 54 3.89 10.15 -5.14
N LEU A 55 4.42 10.31 -3.93
CA LEU A 55 3.63 10.71 -2.75
C LEU A 55 3.97 12.10 -2.18
N GLN A 56 4.94 12.83 -2.74
CA GLN A 56 5.24 14.21 -2.32
C GLN A 56 4.86 15.20 -3.41
N ASP A 57 4.37 16.38 -3.01
CA ASP A 57 4.30 17.50 -3.93
C ASP A 57 5.72 17.83 -4.46
N PRO A 58 5.88 18.07 -5.78
CA PRO A 58 7.19 18.26 -6.39
C PRO A 58 7.86 19.60 -6.02
N VAL A 59 7.11 20.55 -5.43
CA VAL A 59 7.58 21.91 -5.12
C VAL A 59 7.43 22.23 -3.65
N GLU A 60 6.25 22.01 -3.09
CA GLU A 60 5.92 22.31 -1.71
C GLU A 60 6.24 21.12 -0.79
N ARG A 61 6.45 21.40 0.50
CA ARG A 61 6.61 20.35 1.50
C ARG A 61 5.23 19.86 1.93
N ASP A 62 4.55 19.16 1.03
CA ASP A 62 3.21 18.63 1.26
C ASP A 62 2.99 17.29 0.54
N LEU A 63 1.86 16.67 0.81
CA LEU A 63 1.36 15.50 0.10
C LEU A 63 0.87 15.92 -1.30
N VAL A 64 0.86 14.99 -2.27
CA VAL A 64 0.19 15.27 -3.56
C VAL A 64 -1.30 15.45 -3.35
N ASP A 65 -1.93 16.32 -4.13
CA ASP A 65 -3.37 16.55 -4.02
C ASP A 65 -4.20 15.29 -4.28
N LYS A 66 -5.44 15.28 -3.78
CA LYS A 66 -6.33 14.12 -3.87
C LYS A 66 -6.54 13.65 -5.33
N PRO A 67 -6.80 14.52 -6.33
CA PRO A 67 -6.94 14.08 -7.72
C PRO A 67 -5.68 13.43 -8.30
N THR A 68 -4.50 13.93 -7.94
CA THR A 68 -3.22 13.35 -8.37
C THR A 68 -3.02 11.98 -7.73
N PHE A 69 -3.33 11.84 -6.45
CA PHE A 69 -3.29 10.55 -5.76
C PHE A 69 -4.28 9.53 -6.35
N GLU A 70 -5.52 9.94 -6.64
CA GLU A 70 -6.53 9.09 -7.27
C GLU A 70 -6.08 8.59 -8.66
N ARG A 71 -5.46 9.47 -9.45
CA ARG A 71 -4.88 9.11 -10.75
C ARG A 71 -3.74 8.11 -10.59
N LEU A 72 -2.80 8.38 -9.68
CA LEU A 72 -1.69 7.48 -9.37
C LEU A 72 -2.22 6.08 -9.02
N LEU A 73 -3.15 5.97 -8.05
CA LEU A 73 -3.72 4.68 -7.66
C LEU A 73 -4.42 3.97 -8.82
N SER A 74 -5.17 4.70 -9.64
CA SER A 74 -5.84 4.16 -10.83
C SER A 74 -4.84 3.59 -11.85
N GLU A 75 -3.73 4.29 -12.09
CA GLU A 75 -2.64 3.82 -12.98
C GLU A 75 -1.96 2.56 -12.46
N ARG A 76 -2.01 2.32 -11.14
CA ARG A 76 -1.50 1.11 -10.49
C ARG A 76 -2.55 0.01 -10.29
N GLY A 77 -3.76 0.18 -10.85
CA GLY A 77 -4.83 -0.82 -10.76
C GLY A 77 -5.53 -0.87 -9.40
N ILE A 78 -5.41 0.17 -8.58
CA ILE A 78 -6.01 0.24 -7.25
C ILE A 78 -7.33 1.01 -7.34
N ALA A 79 -8.44 0.29 -7.24
CA ALA A 79 -9.80 0.83 -7.20
C ALA A 79 -10.27 1.05 -5.74
N ASN A 80 -11.35 1.81 -5.55
CA ASN A 80 -11.86 2.15 -4.20
C ASN A 80 -12.28 0.92 -3.36
N ASP A 81 -12.65 -0.18 -4.01
CA ASP A 81 -13.04 -1.46 -3.42
C ASP A 81 -11.91 -2.50 -3.39
N THR A 82 -10.72 -2.15 -3.89
CA THR A 82 -9.52 -2.99 -3.79
C THR A 82 -9.09 -3.15 -2.33
N THR A 83 -8.78 -4.39 -1.95
CA THR A 83 -8.02 -4.68 -0.73
C THR A 83 -6.55 -4.43 -1.02
N LEU A 84 -6.00 -3.35 -0.46
CA LEU A 84 -4.61 -2.97 -0.68
C LEU A 84 -3.73 -3.48 0.47
N VAL A 85 -2.78 -4.37 0.15
CA VAL A 85 -1.80 -4.89 1.11
C VAL A 85 -0.47 -4.19 0.91
N LEU A 86 0.00 -3.51 1.94
CA LEU A 86 1.26 -2.77 1.94
C LEU A 86 2.34 -3.58 2.64
N TYR A 87 3.54 -3.58 2.08
CA TYR A 87 4.74 -4.08 2.74
C TYR A 87 5.95 -3.25 2.36
N GLY A 88 7.02 -3.36 3.13
CA GLY A 88 8.30 -2.75 2.77
C GLY A 88 9.42 -3.03 3.76
N ASP A 89 10.58 -2.47 3.47
CA ASP A 89 11.79 -2.58 4.26
C ASP A 89 11.66 -1.95 5.67
N LYS A 90 12.67 -2.22 6.49
CA LYS A 90 12.85 -1.58 7.81
C LYS A 90 11.61 -1.64 8.70
N ASN A 91 11.06 -2.84 8.83
CA ASN A 91 9.88 -3.12 9.65
C ASN A 91 8.66 -2.32 9.19
N ASN A 92 8.41 -2.27 7.88
CA ASN A 92 7.26 -1.60 7.26
C ASN A 92 7.20 -0.09 7.52
N TRP A 93 8.34 0.59 7.69
CA TRP A 93 8.31 2.01 8.05
C TRP A 93 7.60 2.85 6.96
N PHE A 94 8.00 2.71 5.70
CA PHE A 94 7.38 3.44 4.61
C PHE A 94 6.04 2.85 4.16
N ALA A 95 5.82 1.54 4.34
CA ALA A 95 4.50 0.93 4.20
C ALA A 95 3.48 1.52 5.21
N ALA A 96 3.89 1.78 6.45
CA ALA A 96 3.04 2.44 7.45
C ALA A 96 2.80 3.93 7.11
N TYR A 97 3.79 4.61 6.53
CA TYR A 97 3.60 5.96 5.99
C TYR A 97 2.55 5.98 4.86
N ALA A 98 2.65 5.06 3.90
CA ALA A 98 1.64 4.92 2.84
C ALA A 98 0.27 4.53 3.39
N TYR A 99 0.21 3.68 4.41
CA TYR A 99 -1.05 3.36 5.11
C TYR A 99 -1.71 4.64 5.64
N TRP A 100 -0.97 5.47 6.39
CA TRP A 100 -1.47 6.74 6.91
C TRP A 100 -1.96 7.66 5.79
N TYR A 101 -1.20 7.73 4.70
CA TYR A 101 -1.53 8.51 3.51
C TYR A 101 -2.88 8.08 2.90
N LEU A 102 -3.08 6.78 2.69
CA LEU A 102 -4.34 6.21 2.18
C LEU A 102 -5.51 6.47 3.12
N LYS A 103 -5.28 6.45 4.45
CA LYS A 103 -6.32 6.78 5.43
C LYS A 103 -6.74 8.24 5.39
N ILE A 104 -5.83 9.18 5.09
CA ILE A 104 -6.17 10.59 4.91
C ILE A 104 -7.17 10.75 3.75
N TYR A 105 -6.91 10.09 2.62
CA TYR A 105 -7.78 10.21 1.44
C TYR A 105 -8.99 9.27 1.45
N GLY A 106 -9.07 8.37 2.42
CA GLY A 106 -10.28 7.62 2.75
C GLY A 106 -10.37 6.24 2.10
N HIS A 107 -9.25 5.62 1.70
CA HIS A 107 -9.27 4.26 1.16
C HIS A 107 -9.84 3.28 2.19
N GLY A 108 -10.75 2.40 1.73
CA GLY A 108 -11.59 1.58 2.60
C GLY A 108 -10.82 0.47 3.31
N ASP A 109 -10.29 -0.46 2.53
CA ASP A 109 -9.57 -1.66 2.97
C ASP A 109 -8.08 -1.55 2.62
N VAL A 110 -7.28 -1.18 3.62
CA VAL A 110 -5.82 -1.13 3.54
C VAL A 110 -5.29 -1.96 4.69
N ARG A 111 -4.30 -2.81 4.42
CA ARG A 111 -3.67 -3.70 5.40
C ARG A 111 -2.16 -3.63 5.27
N ILE A 112 -1.44 -3.97 6.33
CA ILE A 112 0.01 -4.12 6.33
C ILE A 112 0.35 -5.60 6.49
N LEU A 113 1.32 -6.09 5.73
CA LEU A 113 1.86 -7.44 5.85
C LEU A 113 2.75 -7.55 7.10
N ASP A 114 2.40 -8.46 8.02
CA ASP A 114 3.12 -8.74 9.28
C ASP A 114 4.19 -9.84 9.12
#